data_AF-A0A938J645-F1
#
_entry.id   AF-A0A938J645-F1
#
_cell.length_a   1.000
_cell.length_b   1.000
_cell.length_c   1.000
_cell.angle_alpha   90.00
_cell.angle_beta   90.00
_cell.angle_gamma   90.00
#
_symmetry.space_group_name_H-M   'P 1'
#
loop_
_entity.id
_entity.type
_entity.pdbx_description
1 polymer ?
#
loop_
_entity_poly.entity_id
_entity_poly.type
_entity_poly.pdbx_seq_one_letter_code
_entity_poly.pdbx_strand_id
1 'polypeptide(L)' 'CAGPARLAQALGLGRAHDGASLLRGPIGICDDGVAPPARPGRSPRVGLGAGRGERARLRWYVQASPWVSGPRV' A
#
# COMPACT_ATOMS: atom_id res chain seq x y z
N CYS A 1 6.77 7.76 -5.02
CA CYS A 1 5.39 7.40 -4.59
C CYS A 1 5.29 6.99 -3.10
N ALA A 2 6.00 7.63 -2.17
CA ALA A 2 5.98 7.25 -0.75
C ALA A 2 4.72 7.79 -0.02
N GLY A 3 3.57 7.17 -0.30
CA GLY A 3 2.28 7.40 0.36
C GLY A 3 1.11 7.07 -0.57
N PRO A 4 -0.08 6.71 -0.04
CA PRO A 4 -1.21 6.25 -0.84
C PRO A 4 -1.69 7.31 -1.84
N ALA A 5 -1.89 8.56 -1.40
CA ALA A 5 -2.30 9.65 -2.30
C ALA A 5 -1.19 10.05 -3.30
N ARG A 6 0.08 10.00 -2.88
CA ARG A 6 1.22 10.30 -3.77
C ARG A 6 1.38 9.25 -4.87
N LEU A 7 1.13 7.98 -4.57
CA LEU A 7 1.10 6.91 -5.56
C LEU A 7 -0.03 7.13 -6.57
N ALA A 8 -1.24 7.40 -6.08
CA ALA A 8 -2.39 7.65 -6.94
C ALA A 8 -2.11 8.82 -7.91
N GLN A 9 -1.61 9.94 -7.40
CA GLN A 9 -1.25 11.09 -8.22
C GLN A 9 -0.19 10.76 -9.27
N ALA A 10 0.90 10.08 -8.88
CA ALA A 10 2.00 9.75 -9.80
C ALA A 10 1.57 8.83 -10.95
N LEU A 11 0.56 7.99 -10.72
CA LEU A 11 0.02 7.07 -11.72
C LEU A 11 -1.25 7.58 -12.42
N GLY A 12 -1.68 8.82 -12.16
CA GLY A 12 -2.91 9.37 -12.73
C GLY A 12 -4.20 8.70 -12.25
N LEU A 13 -4.16 8.01 -11.10
CA LEU A 13 -5.33 7.33 -10.54
C LEU A 13 -6.27 8.34 -9.87
N GLY A 14 -7.45 8.52 -10.46
CA GLY A 14 -8.56 9.30 -9.92
C GLY A 14 -9.86 8.52 -9.79
N ARG A 15 -10.96 9.22 -9.46
CA ARG A 15 -12.30 8.63 -9.25
C ARG A 15 -12.84 7.82 -10.42
N ALA A 16 -12.42 8.11 -11.65
CA ALA A 16 -12.82 7.37 -12.84
C ALA A 16 -12.38 5.89 -12.83
N HIS A 17 -11.42 5.52 -11.97
CA HIS A 17 -10.96 4.14 -11.81
C HIS A 17 -11.70 3.39 -10.69
N ASP A 18 -12.59 4.06 -9.94
CA ASP A 18 -13.38 3.41 -8.91
C ASP A 18 -14.32 2.36 -9.53
N GLY A 19 -14.36 1.17 -8.92
CA GLY A 19 -15.08 0.00 -9.45
C GLY A 19 -14.44 -0.67 -10.68
N ALA A 20 -13.32 -0.16 -11.22
CA ALA A 20 -12.65 -0.79 -12.35
C ALA A 20 -12.04 -2.15 -11.97
N SER A 21 -12.14 -3.12 -12.88
CA SER A 21 -11.51 -4.43 -12.69
C SER A 21 -10.00 -4.34 -12.84
N LEU A 22 -9.23 -4.90 -11.90
CA LEU A 22 -7.77 -5.04 -12.05
C LEU A 22 -7.37 -6.17 -13.00
N LEU A 23 -8.32 -7.01 -13.45
CA LEU A 23 -8.05 -8.13 -14.37
C LEU A 23 -8.31 -7.77 -15.83
N ARG A 24 -9.25 -6.86 -16.10
CA ARG A 24 -9.71 -6.50 -17.46
C ARG A 24 -9.89 -5.01 -17.68
N GLY A 25 -9.65 -4.19 -16.67
CA GLY A 25 -9.84 -2.76 -16.73
C GLY A 25 -8.62 -2.01 -17.27
N PRO A 26 -8.64 -0.67 -17.19
CA PRO A 26 -7.57 0.19 -17.71
C PRO A 26 -6.29 0.16 -16.88
N ILE A 27 -6.31 -0.48 -15.70
CA ILE A 27 -5.16 -0.65 -14.81
C ILE A 27 -5.13 -2.11 -14.34
N GLY A 28 -3.93 -2.61 -14.03
CA GLY A 28 -3.74 -3.99 -13.61
C GLY A 28 -2.56 -4.18 -12.66
N ILE A 29 -2.44 -5.39 -12.14
CA ILE A 29 -1.29 -5.84 -11.34
C ILE A 29 -0.49 -6.81 -12.18
N CYS A 30 0.83 -6.60 -12.24
CA CYS A 30 1.75 -7.46 -12.98
C CYS A 30 2.76 -8.07 -12.00
N ASP A 31 3.22 -9.28 -12.33
CA ASP A 31 4.36 -9.89 -11.64
C ASP A 31 5.65 -9.21 -12.12
N ASP A 32 6.48 -8.74 -11.18
CA ASP A 32 7.78 -8.12 -11.45
C ASP A 32 8.94 -9.13 -11.40
N GLY A 33 8.65 -10.41 -11.15
CA GLY A 33 9.63 -11.49 -11.02
C GLY A 33 10.33 -11.53 -9.66
N VAL A 34 9.94 -10.68 -8.70
CA VAL A 34 10.57 -10.60 -7.38
C VAL A 34 9.69 -11.30 -6.33
N ALA A 35 10.22 -12.36 -5.75
CA ALA A 35 9.54 -13.07 -4.67
C ALA A 35 9.33 -12.18 -3.42
N PRO A 36 8.21 -12.34 -2.69
CA PRO A 36 7.98 -11.58 -1.46
C PRO A 36 9.01 -11.94 -0.37
N PRO A 37 9.32 -11.01 0.54
CA PRO A 37 10.24 -11.29 1.64
C PRO A 37 9.68 -12.38 2.57
N ALA A 38 10.53 -13.31 2.99
CA ALA A 38 10.15 -14.40 3.91
C ALA A 38 9.58 -13.88 5.25
N ARG A 39 9.99 -12.68 5.67
CA ARG A 39 9.50 -12.01 6.89
C ARG A 39 9.10 -10.57 6.57
N PRO A 40 7.85 -10.29 6.19
CA PRO A 40 7.40 -8.93 5.97
C PRO A 40 7.39 -8.14 7.29
N GLY A 41 7.68 -6.83 7.22
CA GLY A 41 7.44 -5.92 8.33
C GLY A 41 5.95 -5.82 8.63
N ARG A 42 5.59 -5.69 9.92
CA ARG A 42 4.21 -5.58 10.37
C ARG A 42 4.05 -4.50 11.44
N SER A 43 3.22 -3.50 11.15
CA SER A 43 2.92 -2.39 12.06
C SER A 43 1.41 -2.17 12.18
N PRO A 44 0.96 -1.34 13.13
CA PRO A 44 -0.35 -0.72 13.02
C PRO A 44 -0.52 0.08 11.73
N ARG A 45 -1.77 0.29 11.33
CA ARG A 45 -2.11 1.13 10.16
C ARG A 45 -1.89 2.61 10.49
N VAL A 46 -1.50 3.39 9.47
CA VAL A 46 -1.21 4.82 9.61
C VAL A 46 -2.51 5.62 9.53
N GLY A 47 -2.67 6.63 10.39
CA GLY A 47 -3.81 7.56 10.34
C GLY A 47 -5.13 7.05 10.96
N LEU A 48 -5.08 5.99 11.76
CA LEU A 48 -6.26 5.53 12.50
C LEU A 48 -6.43 6.27 13.83
N GLY A 49 -7.67 6.66 14.13
CA GLY A 49 -8.07 7.17 15.43
C GLY A 49 -8.36 6.06 16.44
N ALA A 50 -8.53 6.47 17.71
CA ALA A 50 -8.83 5.57 18.82
C ALA A 50 -10.10 4.72 18.58
N GLY A 51 -10.05 3.45 18.97
CA GLY A 51 -11.17 2.51 18.80
C GLY A 51 -11.40 2.03 17.36
N ARG A 52 -10.54 2.39 16.40
CA ARG A 52 -10.64 1.97 14.98
C ARG A 52 -9.74 0.78 14.66
N GLY A 53 -9.24 0.10 15.70
CA GLY A 53 -8.24 -0.96 15.56
C GLY A 53 -6.84 -0.40 15.30
N GLU A 54 -6.55 0.78 15.86
CA GLU A 54 -5.26 1.49 15.78
C GLU A 54 -4.08 0.72 16.41
N ARG A 55 -4.37 -0.34 17.17
CA ARG A 55 -3.35 -1.25 17.73
C ARG A 55 -3.13 -2.51 16.90
N ALA A 56 -4.06 -2.84 16.00
CA ALA A 56 -3.99 -4.07 15.21
C ALA A 56 -2.89 -3.96 14.14
N ARG A 57 -1.96 -4.93 14.13
CA ARG A 57 -0.84 -5.00 13.17
C ARG A 57 -1.28 -5.50 11.79
N LEU A 58 -2.05 -4.65 11.11
CA LEU A 58 -2.69 -4.91 9.81
C LEU A 58 -2.09 -4.03 8.68
N ARG A 59 -0.86 -3.55 8.84
CA ARG A 59 -0.07 -2.95 7.76
C ARG A 59 1.18 -3.80 7.53
N TRP A 60 1.41 -4.16 6.27
CA TRP A 60 2.56 -4.93 5.82
C TRP A 60 3.46 -4.07 4.93
N TYR A 61 4.77 -4.32 4.97
CA TYR A 61 5.75 -3.61 4.14
C TYR A 61 7.06 -4.40 4.01
N VAL A 62 7.86 -4.08 2.99
CA VAL A 62 9.22 -4.60 2.83
C VAL A 62 10.14 -3.88 3.81
N GLN A 63 10.84 -4.63 4.67
CA GLN A 63 11.75 -4.06 5.66
C GLN A 63 12.92 -3.34 4.99
N ALA A 64 13.45 -2.30 5.64
CA ALA A 64 14.54 -1.44 5.14
C ALA A 64 14.30 -0.72 3.79
N SER A 65 13.15 -0.90 3.14
CA SER A 65 12.85 -0.22 1.88
C SER A 65 12.71 1.30 2.10
N PRO A 66 13.47 2.12 1.34
CA PRO A 66 13.40 3.58 1.47
C PRO A 66 12.05 4.14 0.99
N TRP A 67 11.29 3.36 0.23
CA TRP A 67 10.03 3.77 -0.40
C TRP A 67 8.80 3.63 0.49
N VAL A 68 8.94 2.98 1.66
CA VAL A 68 7.85 2.80 2.62
C VAL A 68 7.45 4.14 3.24
N SER A 69 6.18 4.50 3.13
CA SER A 69 5.62 5.72 3.71
C SER A 69 5.27 5.58 5.19
N GLY A 70 5.37 6.67 5.95
CA GLY A 70 4.95 6.72 7.36
C GLY A 70 5.93 6.03 8.31
N PRO A 71 5.62 5.97 9.62
CA PRO A 71 6.49 5.40 10.62
C PRO A 71 6.83 3.92 10.33
N ARG A 72 8.10 3.57 10.58
CA ARG A 72 8.65 2.21 10.51
C ARG A 72 8.78 1.67 11.94
N VAL A 73 7.65 1.58 12.64
CA VAL A 73 7.53 1.15 14.05
C VAL A 73 6.85 -0.21 14.16
#